data_AF-A0A6B2LMZ1-F1
#
_entry.id   AF-A0A6B2LMZ1-F1
#
_cell.length_a   1.000
_cell.length_b   1.000
_cell.length_c   1.000
_cell.angle_alpha   90.00
_cell.angle_beta   90.00
_cell.angle_gamma   90.00
#
_symmetry.space_group_name_H-M   'P 1'
#
loop_
_entity.id
_entity.type
_entity.pdbx_description
1 polymer ?
#
loop_
_entity_poly.entity_id
_entity_poly.type
_entity_poly.pdbx_seq_one_letter_code
_entity_poly.pdbx_strand_id
1 'polypeptide(L)'
;MKQRRKIPGDFLEITIEQCKNEVPFLNSQDPEQKLKAITTFRKILSIPNGISDNIQEVINLGVVPDIIQLMCSDVEDVAFEAIWSITNITSGTSEHTKYLIQLGVTEVLLHILLSNKMKLKEHAIWAIGNIAVPRPPH
;
A
#
# COMPACT_ATOMS: atom_id res chain seq x y z
N MET A 1 12.91 -8.83 -21.16
CA MET A 1 13.33 -9.50 -19.90
C MET A 1 13.05 -8.55 -18.75
N LYS A 2 12.05 -8.82 -17.89
CA LYS A 2 11.74 -7.97 -16.75
C LYS A 2 12.90 -8.08 -15.75
N GLN A 3 13.64 -6.98 -15.57
CA GLN A 3 14.70 -6.89 -14.59
C GLN A 3 14.03 -7.01 -13.21
N ARG A 4 14.14 -8.19 -12.58
CA ARG A 4 13.78 -8.36 -11.17
C ARG A 4 14.59 -7.33 -10.41
N ARG A 5 13.92 -6.34 -9.79
CA ARG A 5 14.59 -5.37 -8.93
C ARG A 5 15.39 -6.17 -7.90
N LYS A 6 16.71 -5.97 -7.86
CA LYS A 6 17.56 -6.50 -6.79
C LYS A 6 17.05 -5.90 -5.49
N ILE A 7 16.41 -6.75 -4.70
CA ILE A 7 16.02 -6.54 -3.31
C ILE A 7 17.33 -6.24 -2.54
N PRO A 8 17.62 -4.98 -2.12
CA PRO A 8 18.85 -4.65 -1.38
C PRO A 8 18.85 -5.38 -0.03
N GLY A 9 20.02 -5.75 0.51
CA GLY A 9 20.19 -6.61 1.70
C GLY A 9 19.60 -6.13 3.03
N ASP A 10 18.81 -5.05 3.06
CA ASP A 10 18.19 -4.47 4.26
C ASP A 10 16.78 -5.03 4.55
N PHE A 11 16.38 -6.14 3.91
CA PHE A 11 15.23 -6.93 4.35
C PHE A 11 15.60 -7.75 5.58
N LEU A 12 15.96 -7.06 6.66
CA LEU A 12 15.70 -7.59 8.00
C LEU A 12 14.22 -7.95 8.03
N GLU A 13 13.92 -9.20 8.37
CA GLU A 13 12.59 -9.81 8.35
C GLU A 13 11.58 -8.92 9.09
N ILE A 14 10.85 -8.09 8.34
CA ILE A 14 9.71 -7.38 8.91
C ILE A 14 8.60 -8.40 9.10
N THR A 15 8.13 -8.47 10.33
CA THR A 15 7.11 -9.42 10.74
C THR A 15 5.76 -8.73 10.89
N ILE A 16 4.67 -9.49 10.76
CA ILE A 16 3.32 -8.99 11.05
C ILE A 16 3.22 -8.47 12.50
N GLU A 17 3.97 -9.03 13.44
CA GLU A 17 4.03 -8.51 14.82
C GLU A 17 4.57 -7.08 14.90
N GLN A 18 5.55 -6.72 14.06
CA GLN A 18 6.00 -5.33 13.98
C GLN A 18 4.90 -4.44 13.40
N CYS A 19 4.17 -4.90 12.37
CA CYS A 19 3.03 -4.16 11.84
C CYS A 19 1.94 -3.93 12.89
N LYS A 20 1.63 -4.92 13.74
CA LYS A 20 0.66 -4.78 14.85
C LYS A 20 1.03 -3.66 15.80
N ASN A 21 2.31 -3.56 16.16
CA ASN A 21 2.81 -2.51 17.05
C ASN A 21 2.75 -1.12 16.41
N GLU A 22 2.75 -1.04 15.08
CA GLU A 22 2.76 0.23 14.35
C GLU A 22 1.36 0.74 13.98
N VAL A 23 0.30 -0.07 14.19
CA VAL A 23 -1.11 0.32 13.93
C VAL A 23 -1.49 1.65 14.58
N PRO A 24 -1.20 1.92 15.87
CA PRO A 24 -1.62 3.18 16.51
C PRO A 24 -0.95 4.41 15.90
N PHE A 25 0.22 4.25 15.26
CA PHE A 25 1.02 5.36 14.75
C PHE A 25 0.60 5.81 13.35
N LEU A 26 -0.20 5.03 12.61
CA LEU A 26 -0.74 5.45 11.31
C LEU A 26 -1.55 6.75 11.41
N ASN A 27 -2.26 6.93 12.52
CA ASN A 27 -3.07 8.11 12.81
C ASN A 27 -2.39 9.08 13.79
N SER A 28 -1.08 8.94 14.04
CA SER A 28 -0.33 9.86 14.90
C SER A 28 -0.34 11.28 14.36
N GLN A 29 -0.32 12.26 15.26
CA GLN A 29 -0.12 13.67 14.91
C GLN A 29 1.34 13.96 14.53
N ASP A 30 2.26 13.10 14.94
CA ASP A 30 3.67 13.18 14.59
C ASP A 30 3.92 12.63 13.17
N PRO A 31 4.36 13.46 12.21
CA PRO A 31 4.65 13.03 10.86
C PRO A 31 5.73 11.94 10.78
N GLU A 32 6.71 11.95 11.68
CA GLU A 32 7.81 10.99 11.68
C GLU A 32 7.33 9.59 12.10
N GLN A 33 6.52 9.52 13.16
CA GLN A 33 5.87 8.28 13.59
C GLN A 33 4.93 7.73 12.52
N LYS A 34 4.13 8.61 11.89
CA LYS A 34 3.23 8.23 10.80
C LYS A 34 4.00 7.67 9.61
N LEU A 35 5.09 8.35 9.20
CA LEU A 35 5.94 7.90 8.10
C LEU A 35 6.59 6.55 8.41
N LYS A 36 7.11 6.37 9.63
CA LYS A 36 7.69 5.10 10.08
C LYS A 36 6.66 3.97 10.03
N ALA A 37 5.44 4.22 10.51
CA ALA A 37 4.36 3.25 10.52
C ALA A 37 4.01 2.80 9.10
N ILE A 38 3.69 3.74 8.21
CA ILE A 38 3.30 3.41 6.82
C ILE A 38 4.45 2.74 6.05
N THR A 39 5.69 3.15 6.30
CA THR A 39 6.90 2.52 5.74
C THR A 39 6.97 1.04 6.13
N THR A 40 6.62 0.70 7.36
CA THR A 40 6.61 -0.68 7.87
C THR A 40 5.58 -1.52 7.13
N PHE A 41 4.34 -1.03 6.98
CA PHE A 41 3.30 -1.68 6.18
C PHE A 41 3.72 -1.85 4.71
N ARG A 42 4.31 -0.81 4.10
CA ARG A 42 4.83 -0.91 2.73
C ARG A 42 5.91 -1.97 2.61
N LYS A 43 6.76 -2.18 3.64
CA LYS A 43 7.88 -3.15 3.58
C LYS A 43 7.32 -4.57 3.55
N ILE A 44 6.38 -4.90 4.45
CA ILE A 44 5.78 -6.24 4.49
C ILE A 44 4.99 -6.57 3.22
N LEU A 45 4.27 -5.58 2.68
CA LEU A 45 3.52 -5.72 1.42
C LEU A 45 4.43 -5.86 0.19
N SER A 46 5.73 -5.55 0.31
CA SER A 46 6.71 -5.68 -0.77
C SER A 46 7.44 -7.03 -0.76
N ILE A 47 7.20 -7.89 0.24
CA ILE A 47 7.84 -9.20 0.33
C ILE A 47 7.19 -10.15 -0.70
N PRO A 48 7.94 -10.64 -1.70
CA PRO A 48 7.35 -11.42 -2.80
C PRO A 48 6.93 -12.84 -2.38
N ASN A 49 7.62 -13.42 -1.38
CA ASN A 49 7.29 -14.74 -0.86
C ASN A 49 6.13 -14.59 0.14
N GLY A 50 4.99 -15.24 -0.10
CA GLY A 50 3.82 -15.12 0.77
C GLY A 50 3.08 -13.78 0.64
N ILE A 51 3.19 -13.10 -0.52
CA ILE A 51 2.58 -11.77 -0.71
C ILE A 51 1.07 -11.77 -0.45
N SER A 52 0.34 -12.82 -0.87
CA SER A 52 -1.10 -12.93 -0.63
C SER A 52 -1.42 -13.04 0.87
N ASP A 53 -0.63 -13.82 1.62
CA ASP A 53 -0.81 -13.99 3.07
C ASP A 53 -0.50 -12.68 3.81
N ASN A 54 0.60 -12.00 3.44
CA ASN A 54 0.95 -10.70 4.00
C ASN A 54 -0.13 -9.64 3.73
N ILE A 55 -0.71 -9.62 2.52
CA ILE A 55 -1.82 -8.73 2.19
C ILE A 55 -3.03 -9.06 3.06
N GLN A 56 -3.38 -10.34 3.19
CA GLN A 56 -4.54 -10.75 3.98
C GLN A 56 -4.36 -10.40 5.46
N GLU A 57 -3.16 -10.58 6.02
CA GLU A 57 -2.86 -10.17 7.39
C GLU A 57 -2.98 -8.66 7.58
N VAL A 58 -2.48 -7.84 6.65
CA VAL A 58 -2.66 -6.38 6.70
C VAL A 58 -4.14 -5.98 6.61
N ILE A 59 -4.93 -6.68 5.80
CA ILE A 59 -6.39 -6.49 5.74
C ILE A 59 -7.02 -6.85 7.09
N ASN A 60 -6.63 -7.96 7.70
CA ASN A 60 -7.13 -8.43 8.99
C ASN A 60 -6.79 -7.47 10.15
N LEU A 61 -5.71 -6.71 10.06
CA LEU A 61 -5.37 -5.64 11.01
C LEU A 61 -6.32 -4.44 10.93
N GLY A 62 -7.17 -4.35 9.91
CA GLY A 62 -8.17 -3.29 9.77
C GLY A 62 -7.60 -1.91 9.39
N VAL A 63 -6.33 -1.84 9.01
CA VAL A 63 -5.63 -0.57 8.73
C VAL A 63 -5.81 -0.02 7.32
N VAL A 64 -6.42 -0.80 6.42
CA VAL A 64 -6.54 -0.42 5.00
C VAL A 64 -7.29 0.90 4.79
N PRO A 65 -8.40 1.20 5.50
CA PRO A 65 -9.05 2.52 5.41
C PRO A 65 -8.11 3.67 5.79
N ASP A 66 -7.30 3.51 6.84
CA ASP A 66 -6.33 4.53 7.26
C ASP A 66 -5.27 4.73 6.17
N ILE A 67 -4.74 3.63 5.60
CA ILE A 67 -3.77 3.68 4.50
C ILE A 67 -4.36 4.42 3.28
N ILE A 68 -5.64 4.19 2.95
CA ILE A 68 -6.32 4.91 1.87
C ILE A 68 -6.38 6.41 2.17
N GLN A 69 -6.74 6.80 3.40
CA GLN A 69 -6.76 8.20 3.81
C GLN A 69 -5.37 8.85 3.71
N LEU A 70 -4.32 8.12 4.09
CA LEU A 70 -2.93 8.61 4.04
C LEU A 70 -2.45 8.91 2.62
N MET A 71 -3.05 8.35 1.56
CA MET A 71 -2.73 8.72 0.18
C MET A 71 -3.01 10.21 -0.13
N CYS A 72 -3.90 10.84 0.65
CA CYS A 72 -4.22 12.27 0.55
C CYS A 72 -3.43 13.14 1.54
N SER A 73 -2.45 12.60 2.25
CA SER A 73 -1.61 13.35 3.18
C SER A 73 -0.93 14.56 2.53
N ASP A 74 -0.80 15.65 3.30
CA ASP A 74 -0.02 16.83 2.93
C ASP A 74 1.49 16.57 2.99
N VAL A 75 1.90 15.56 3.77
CA VAL A 75 3.29 15.09 3.82
C VAL A 75 3.52 14.17 2.63
N GLU A 76 4.30 14.64 1.65
CA GLU A 76 4.50 13.94 0.37
C GLU A 76 5.04 12.51 0.55
N ASP A 77 6.01 12.33 1.45
CA ASP A 77 6.61 11.01 1.71
C ASP A 77 5.60 10.02 2.31
N VAL A 78 4.70 10.49 3.18
CA VAL A 78 3.62 9.67 3.74
C VAL A 78 2.63 9.25 2.64
N ALA A 79 2.22 10.19 1.79
CA ALA A 79 1.34 9.90 0.67
C ALA A 79 1.97 8.93 -0.33
N PHE A 80 3.28 9.05 -0.56
CA PHE A 80 4.05 8.16 -1.43
C PHE A 80 4.10 6.73 -0.89
N GLU A 81 4.40 6.56 0.39
CA GLU A 81 4.43 5.23 1.03
C GLU A 81 3.03 4.59 1.10
N ALA A 82 1.99 5.41 1.30
CA ALA A 82 0.60 4.97 1.31
C ALA A 82 0.16 4.45 -0.08
N ILE A 83 0.38 5.22 -1.14
CA ILE A 83 -0.03 4.79 -2.49
C ILE A 83 0.75 3.55 -2.95
N TRP A 84 2.03 3.43 -2.57
CA TRP A 84 2.81 2.24 -2.86
C TRP A 84 2.25 1.02 -2.12
N SER A 85 1.89 1.16 -0.84
CA SER A 85 1.22 0.11 -0.08
C SER A 85 -0.07 -0.36 -0.76
N ILE A 86 -0.94 0.57 -1.16
CA ILE A 86 -2.17 0.24 -1.90
C ILE A 86 -1.85 -0.48 -3.21
N THR A 87 -0.84 -0.03 -3.95
CA THR A 87 -0.51 -0.66 -5.21
C THR A 87 -0.02 -2.10 -5.03
N ASN A 88 0.70 -2.39 -3.95
CA ASN A 88 1.08 -3.76 -3.60
C ASN A 88 -0.15 -4.61 -3.25
N ILE A 89 -1.13 -4.07 -2.50
CA ILE A 89 -2.39 -4.76 -2.19
C ILE A 89 -3.18 -5.08 -3.48
N THR A 90 -3.28 -4.14 -4.43
CA THR A 90 -3.95 -4.36 -5.73
C THR A 90 -3.28 -5.46 -6.57
N SER A 91 -2.02 -5.79 -6.30
CA SER A 91 -1.31 -6.88 -6.98
C SER A 91 -1.65 -8.28 -6.43
N GLY A 92 -2.52 -8.36 -5.42
CA GLY A 92 -3.00 -9.59 -4.80
C GLY A 92 -4.06 -10.33 -5.62
N THR A 93 -5.02 -10.94 -4.91
CA THR A 93 -6.13 -11.70 -5.51
C THR A 93 -7.27 -10.78 -5.96
N SER A 94 -8.21 -11.32 -6.73
CA SER A 94 -9.45 -10.60 -7.08
C SER A 94 -10.22 -10.11 -5.85
N GLU A 95 -10.23 -10.87 -4.75
CA GLU A 95 -10.92 -10.47 -3.52
C GLU A 95 -10.24 -9.27 -2.83
N HIS A 96 -8.90 -9.20 -2.82
CA HIS A 96 -8.18 -8.04 -2.29
C HIS A 96 -8.52 -6.77 -3.09
N THR A 97 -8.55 -6.88 -4.41
CA THR A 97 -8.91 -5.76 -5.30
C THR A 97 -10.36 -5.32 -5.08
N LYS A 98 -11.29 -6.28 -4.99
CA LYS A 98 -12.71 -6.00 -4.73
C LYS A 98 -12.92 -5.30 -3.39
N TYR A 99 -12.21 -5.74 -2.35
CA TYR A 99 -12.24 -5.09 -1.03
C TYR A 99 -11.78 -3.62 -1.12
N LEU A 100 -10.69 -3.34 -1.83
CA LEU A 100 -10.24 -1.96 -2.02
C LEU A 100 -11.25 -1.08 -2.78
N ILE A 101 -11.93 -1.63 -3.79
CA ILE A 101 -12.99 -0.92 -4.52
C ILE A 101 -14.15 -0.58 -3.57
N GLN A 102 -14.55 -1.52 -2.71
CA GLN A 102 -15.60 -1.29 -1.72
C GLN A 102 -15.24 -0.18 -0.70
N LEU A 103 -13.95 0.04 -0.46
CA LEU A 103 -13.44 1.13 0.38
C LEU A 103 -13.29 2.47 -0.36
N GLY A 104 -13.64 2.55 -1.66
CA GLY A 104 -13.57 3.78 -2.44
C GLY A 104 -12.16 4.17 -2.89
N VAL A 105 -11.25 3.19 -3.04
CA VAL A 105 -9.87 3.46 -3.49
C VAL A 105 -9.85 4.11 -4.88
N THR A 106 -10.82 3.80 -5.73
CA THR A 106 -10.91 4.25 -7.12
C THR A 106 -11.04 5.75 -7.25
N GLU A 107 -11.88 6.35 -6.39
CA GLU A 107 -12.14 7.77 -6.30
C GLU A 107 -10.87 8.52 -5.86
N VAL A 108 -10.16 7.96 -4.87
CA VAL A 108 -8.91 8.54 -4.38
C VAL A 108 -7.81 8.49 -5.44
N LEU A 109 -7.67 7.36 -6.14
CA LEU A 109 -6.70 7.23 -7.24
C LEU A 109 -6.98 8.22 -8.37
N LEU A 110 -8.25 8.40 -8.75
CA LEU A 110 -8.64 9.39 -9.76
C LEU A 110 -8.31 10.82 -9.31
N HIS A 111 -8.58 11.16 -8.05
CA HIS A 111 -8.21 12.46 -7.49
C HIS A 111 -6.70 12.72 -7.57
N ILE A 112 -5.87 11.71 -7.25
CA ILE A 112 -4.41 11.81 -7.36
C ILE A 112 -3.96 12.04 -8.82
N LEU A 113 -4.56 11.34 -9.79
CA LEU A 113 -4.25 11.53 -11.22
C LEU A 113 -4.54 12.94 -11.71
N LEU A 114 -5.61 13.55 -11.20
CA LEU A 114 -6.01 14.92 -11.53
C LEU A 114 -5.21 15.99 -10.78
N SER A 115 -4.51 15.61 -9.71
CA SER A 115 -3.67 16.53 -8.92
C SER A 115 -2.36 16.91 -9.63
N ASN A 116 -1.61 17.86 -9.05
CA ASN A 116 -0.26 18.21 -9.52
C ASN A 116 0.86 17.33 -8.92
N LYS A 117 0.53 16.29 -8.13
CA LYS A 117 1.50 15.42 -7.44
C LYS A 117 2.10 14.37 -8.39
N MET A 118 3.00 14.80 -9.28
CA MET A 118 3.57 13.95 -10.35
C MET A 118 4.19 12.64 -9.83
N LYS A 119 4.88 12.66 -8.68
CA LYS A 119 5.50 11.47 -8.09
C LYS A 119 4.47 10.37 -7.72
N LEU A 120 3.24 10.76 -7.40
CA LEU A 120 2.18 9.83 -7.02
C LEU A 120 1.44 9.28 -8.25
N LYS A 121 1.43 10.01 -9.38
CA LYS A 121 0.67 9.61 -10.57
C LYS A 121 1.12 8.27 -11.15
N GLU A 122 2.43 7.99 -11.15
CA GLU A 122 2.95 6.71 -11.65
C GLU A 122 2.36 5.52 -10.87
N HIS A 123 2.38 5.61 -9.53
CA HIS A 123 1.79 4.59 -8.67
C HIS A 123 0.27 4.53 -8.82
N ALA A 124 -0.41 5.66 -9.00
CA ALA A 124 -1.84 5.70 -9.22
C ALA A 124 -2.25 4.98 -10.52
N ILE A 125 -1.51 5.21 -11.62
CA ILE A 125 -1.71 4.52 -12.89
C ILE A 125 -1.47 3.02 -12.71
N TRP A 126 -0.41 2.64 -11.98
CA TRP A 126 -0.10 1.23 -11.77
C TRP A 126 -1.19 0.52 -10.96
N ALA A 127 -1.70 1.15 -9.90
CA ALA A 127 -2.82 0.64 -9.11
C ALA A 127 -4.10 0.49 -9.94
N ILE A 128 -4.45 1.49 -10.74
CA ILE A 128 -5.61 1.40 -11.65
C ILE A 128 -5.43 0.27 -12.67
N GLY A 129 -4.23 0.10 -13.22
CA GLY A 129 -3.93 -1.00 -14.14
C GLY A 129 -4.15 -2.38 -13.49
N ASN A 130 -3.71 -2.55 -12.24
CA ASN A 130 -3.94 -3.78 -11.48
C ASN A 130 -5.42 -3.99 -11.16
N ILE A 131 -6.16 -2.91 -10.86
CA ILE A 131 -7.61 -2.96 -10.60
C ILE A 131 -8.38 -3.34 -11.87
N ALA A 132 -8.01 -2.76 -13.02
CA ALA A 132 -8.69 -2.97 -14.30
C ALA A 132 -8.43 -4.37 -14.90
N VAL A 133 -7.31 -4.98 -14.56
CA VAL A 133 -6.94 -6.34 -14.98
C VAL A 133 -6.76 -7.22 -13.74
N PRO A 134 -7.85 -7.54 -13.02
CA PRO A 134 -7.76 -8.35 -11.82
C PRO A 134 -7.28 -9.75 -12.17
N ARG A 135 -6.43 -10.33 -11.31
CA ARG A 135 -5.93 -11.69 -11.53
C ARG A 135 -7.06 -12.71 -11.36
N PRO A 136 -7.12 -13.75 -12.22
CA PRO A 136 -8.13 -14.79 -12.11
C PRO A 136 -8.07 -15.45 -10.71
N PRO A 137 -9.21 -15.89 -10.17
CA PRO A 137 -9.22 -16.70 -8.95
C PRO A 137 -8.42 -17.98 -9.19
N HIS A 138 -7.58 -18.35 -8.21
CA HIS A 138 -6.82 -19.59 -8.21
C HIS A 138 -7.73 -20.80 -8.01
#